data_AF-A0A2I0KRW3-F1
#
_entry.id   AF-A0A2I0KRW3-F1
#
_cell.length_a   1.000
_cell.length_b   1.000
_cell.length_c   1.000
_cell.angle_alpha   90.00
_cell.angle_beta   90.00
_cell.angle_gamma   90.00
#
_symmetry.space_group_name_H-M   'P 1'
#
loop_
_entity.id
_entity.type
_entity.pdbx_description
1 polymer ?
#
loop_
_entity_poly.entity_id
_entity_poly.type
_entity_poly.pdbx_seq_one_letter_code
_entity_poly.pdbx_strand_id
1 'polypeptide(L)'
;MKRVPFISSSESLFISGSALWLLLIAMLLTREASSASTSTLGSFNSKLSGFQAELRWKLTAAIPLQLQTPPPGTSPPSVPKVGGDGGGDGRVFYPKEYGADPTGNRESSKALQSAIGDAFRVQSQVQMLAGLKDLGGVVIDLQGGNYLISTPLTFPPSGGANLLMQSGTLRASETFPSDRHLIELRSPNSTTPSGISYEDITFEDILFDSSYRGGGISVLNSARIRISSCFFLHFETEGI
;
A
#
# COMPACT_ATOMS: atom_id res chain seq x y z
N MET A 1 16.72 -90.41 0.78
CA MET A 1 15.47 -89.66 0.97
C MET A 1 15.78 -88.41 1.79
N LYS A 2 15.37 -87.24 1.28
CA LYS A 2 15.27 -85.90 1.90
C LYS A 2 16.53 -85.22 2.48
N ARG A 3 16.52 -83.90 2.29
CA ARG A 3 17.57 -82.88 2.38
C ARG A 3 17.11 -81.84 3.45
N VAL A 4 17.91 -80.78 3.66
CA VAL A 4 17.61 -79.43 4.25
C VAL A 4 17.70 -79.28 5.82
N PRO A 5 18.03 -78.08 6.39
CA PRO A 5 19.36 -77.71 6.97
C PRO A 5 19.32 -76.65 8.13
N PHE A 6 20.40 -75.86 8.32
CA PHE A 6 20.45 -74.42 8.78
C PHE A 6 20.39 -74.20 10.32
N ILE A 7 21.07 -73.25 11.01
CA ILE A 7 21.50 -71.86 10.75
C ILE A 7 22.71 -71.51 11.66
N SER A 8 23.65 -70.66 11.22
CA SER A 8 24.51 -69.84 12.09
C SER A 8 24.45 -68.39 11.61
N SER A 9 24.17 -67.47 12.53
CA SER A 9 23.99 -66.04 12.31
C SER A 9 25.14 -65.22 12.91
N SER A 10 25.78 -64.40 12.09
CA SER A 10 26.44 -63.18 12.54
C SER A 10 26.32 -62.13 11.44
N GLU A 11 25.51 -61.10 11.68
CA GLU A 11 25.34 -59.93 10.82
C GLU A 11 26.51 -58.98 11.02
N SER A 12 27.13 -58.54 9.91
CA SER A 12 28.06 -57.41 9.89
C SER A 12 27.43 -56.30 9.04
N LEU A 13 27.28 -55.12 9.66
CA LEU A 13 26.63 -53.95 9.07
C LEU A 13 27.63 -53.25 8.13
N PHE A 14 27.47 -53.43 6.82
CA PHE A 14 28.20 -52.67 5.80
C PHE A 14 27.51 -51.32 5.56
N ILE A 15 28.15 -50.23 5.97
CA ILE A 15 27.73 -48.87 5.62
C ILE A 15 28.24 -48.56 4.21
N SER A 16 27.32 -48.48 3.25
CA SER A 16 27.56 -48.11 1.85
C SER A 16 28.14 -46.69 1.73
N GLY A 17 29.07 -46.49 0.80
CA GLY A 17 29.71 -45.20 0.49
C GLY A 17 28.75 -44.05 0.13
N SER A 18 27.47 -44.34 -0.12
CA SER A 18 26.40 -43.34 -0.30
C SER A 18 26.03 -42.59 1.00
N ALA A 19 26.20 -43.21 2.17
CA ALA A 19 25.87 -42.60 3.45
C ALA A 19 26.88 -41.52 3.87
N LEU A 20 28.16 -41.69 3.49
CA LEU A 20 29.22 -40.71 3.74
C LEU A 20 29.04 -39.44 2.90
N TRP A 21 28.51 -39.57 1.68
CA TRP A 21 28.21 -38.43 0.81
C TRP A 21 27.06 -37.57 1.34
N LEU A 22 26.01 -38.19 1.89
CA LEU A 22 24.88 -37.47 2.48
C LEU A 22 25.29 -36.73 3.77
N LEU A 23 26.19 -37.30 4.56
CA LEU A 23 26.76 -36.65 5.75
C LEU A 23 27.61 -35.43 5.40
N LEU A 24 28.38 -35.48 4.31
CA LEU A 24 29.19 -34.35 3.84
C LEU A 24 28.32 -33.20 3.31
N ILE A 25 27.24 -33.51 2.61
CA ILE A 25 26.25 -32.51 2.17
C ILE A 25 25.52 -31.89 3.37
N ALA A 26 25.14 -32.68 4.38
CA ALA A 26 24.52 -32.18 5.61
C ALA A 26 25.47 -31.26 6.41
N MET A 27 26.78 -31.57 6.45
CA MET A 27 27.79 -30.70 7.08
C MET A 27 28.06 -29.42 6.30
N LEU A 28 27.94 -29.43 4.96
CA LEU A 28 28.06 -28.23 4.13
C LEU A 28 26.82 -27.31 4.28
N LEU A 29 25.62 -27.89 4.37
CA LEU A 29 24.36 -27.13 4.55
C LEU A 29 24.26 -26.49 5.95
N THR A 30 24.83 -27.10 6.99
CA THR A 30 24.86 -26.53 8.34
C THR A 30 25.89 -25.40 8.48
N ARG A 31 26.93 -25.38 7.65
CA ARG A 31 27.94 -24.31 7.63
C ARG A 31 27.41 -23.01 7.01
N GLU A 32 26.52 -23.06 6.01
CA GLU A 32 25.88 -21.86 5.45
C GLU A 32 24.76 -21.29 6.34
N ALA A 33 24.04 -22.13 7.09
CA ALA A 33 23.03 -21.65 8.03
C ALA A 33 23.63 -20.83 9.21
N SER A 34 24.88 -21.09 9.55
CA SER A 34 25.60 -20.42 10.65
C SER A 34 26.15 -19.04 10.25
N SER A 35 26.47 -18.83 8.96
CA SER A 35 26.94 -17.53 8.43
C SER A 35 25.80 -16.58 8.07
N ALA A 36 24.61 -17.10 7.73
CA ALA A 36 23.42 -16.28 7.45
C ALA A 36 22.74 -15.70 8.72
N SER A 37 22.95 -16.32 9.88
CA SER A 37 22.30 -15.91 11.13
C SER A 37 23.03 -14.77 11.87
N THR A 38 24.33 -14.57 11.61
CA THR A 38 25.15 -13.54 12.30
C THR A 38 25.16 -12.19 11.58
N SER A 39 25.06 -12.17 10.24
CA SER A 39 25.00 -10.94 9.45
C SER A 39 23.67 -10.18 9.58
N THR A 40 22.57 -10.93 9.66
CA THR A 40 21.20 -10.38 9.73
C THR A 40 20.90 -9.79 11.12
N LEU A 41 21.40 -10.41 12.19
CA LEU A 41 21.24 -9.91 13.57
C LEU A 41 22.09 -8.64 13.82
N GLY A 42 23.28 -8.55 13.23
CA GLY A 42 24.12 -7.35 13.29
C GLY A 42 23.52 -6.16 12.55
N SER A 43 22.89 -6.40 11.40
CA SER A 43 22.18 -5.39 10.60
C SER A 43 20.92 -4.85 11.29
N PHE A 44 20.19 -5.71 12.01
CA PHE A 44 19.02 -5.28 12.77
C PHE A 44 19.41 -4.43 13.98
N ASN A 45 20.45 -4.85 14.73
CA ASN A 45 20.93 -4.10 15.89
C ASN A 45 21.51 -2.73 15.50
N SER A 46 22.19 -2.62 14.37
CA SER A 46 22.70 -1.33 13.89
C SER A 46 21.56 -0.39 13.46
N LYS A 47 20.55 -0.89 12.74
CA LYS A 47 19.36 -0.12 12.35
C LYS A 47 18.55 0.36 13.55
N LEU A 48 18.38 -0.49 14.58
CA LEU A 48 17.68 -0.12 15.80
C LEU A 48 18.44 0.97 16.59
N SER A 49 19.78 0.87 16.65
CA SER A 49 20.60 1.90 17.31
C SER A 49 20.52 3.25 16.58
N GLY A 50 20.50 3.25 15.24
CA GLY A 50 20.31 4.45 14.43
C GLY A 50 18.93 5.08 14.64
N PHE A 51 17.88 4.26 14.68
CA PHE A 51 16.51 4.72 14.97
C PHE A 51 16.37 5.29 16.38
N GLN A 52 17.02 4.70 17.40
CA GLN A 52 17.04 5.24 18.75
C GLN A 52 17.79 6.57 18.86
N ALA A 53 18.88 6.74 18.11
CA ALA A 53 19.59 8.02 18.03
C ALA A 53 18.73 9.11 17.36
N GLU A 54 17.99 8.75 16.30
CA GLU A 54 17.05 9.62 15.59
C GLU A 54 15.94 10.13 16.54
N LEU A 55 15.33 9.23 17.32
CA LEU A 55 14.29 9.60 18.29
C LEU A 55 14.83 10.49 19.40
N ARG A 56 16.04 10.21 19.89
CA ARG A 56 16.68 11.03 20.94
C ARG A 56 16.94 12.45 20.44
N TRP A 57 17.42 12.64 19.20
CA TRP A 57 17.65 13.99 18.68
C TRP A 57 16.34 14.79 18.56
N LYS A 58 15.26 14.18 18.04
CA LYS A 58 13.96 14.83 17.89
C LYS A 58 13.31 15.19 19.24
N LEU A 59 13.52 14.36 20.26
CA LEU A 59 13.00 14.61 21.61
C LEU A 59 13.83 15.62 22.40
N THR A 60 15.13 15.78 22.09
CA THR A 60 15.99 16.78 22.75
C THR A 60 15.87 18.18 22.10
N ALA A 61 15.37 18.24 20.85
CA ALA A 61 15.11 19.50 20.14
C ALA A 61 13.79 20.20 20.55
N ALA A 62 13.01 19.61 21.47
CA ALA A 62 11.71 20.13 21.88
C ALA A 62 11.66 20.43 23.39
N ILE A 63 12.09 21.63 23.80
CA ILE A 63 11.65 22.29 25.05
C ILE A 63 11.48 23.81 24.78
N PRO A 64 10.67 24.56 25.54
CA PRO A 64 9.32 24.95 25.19
C PRO A 64 9.22 26.46 24.86
N LEU A 65 8.59 26.82 23.73
CA LEU A 65 8.29 28.22 23.43
C LEU A 65 7.07 28.69 24.25
N GLN A 66 7.32 29.71 25.05
CA GLN A 66 6.39 30.40 25.95
C GLN A 66 5.18 30.98 25.21
N LEU A 67 4.04 31.00 25.90
CA LEU A 67 2.80 31.70 25.53
C LEU A 67 3.06 33.16 25.14
N GLN A 68 2.75 33.53 23.90
CA GLN A 68 2.36 34.89 23.54
C GLN A 68 1.06 34.82 22.72
N THR A 69 -0.01 35.40 23.28
CA THR A 69 -1.31 35.58 22.63
C THR A 69 -1.24 36.69 21.58
N PRO A 70 -1.75 36.50 20.34
CA PRO A 70 -1.87 37.58 19.37
C PRO A 70 -3.17 38.39 19.56
N PRO A 71 -3.21 39.67 19.13
CA PRO A 71 -4.38 40.54 19.26
C PRO A 71 -5.49 40.19 18.24
N PRO A 72 -6.76 40.56 18.50
CA PRO A 72 -7.89 40.14 17.69
C PRO A 72 -8.11 41.07 16.50
N GLY A 73 -8.36 40.48 15.33
CA GLY A 73 -9.10 41.13 14.25
C GLY A 73 -8.26 41.54 13.05
N THR A 74 -8.10 40.62 12.10
CA THR A 74 -8.32 40.82 10.65
C THR A 74 -8.27 39.46 9.98
N SER A 75 -9.37 39.05 9.34
CA SER A 75 -9.44 37.81 8.55
C SER A 75 -8.55 37.93 7.30
N PRO A 76 -7.67 36.97 6.99
CA PRO A 76 -6.95 36.96 5.72
C PRO A 76 -7.82 36.36 4.60
N PRO A 77 -7.67 36.84 3.34
CA PRO A 77 -8.32 36.23 2.19
C PRO A 77 -7.71 34.85 1.88
N SER A 78 -8.54 33.94 1.36
CA SER A 78 -8.15 32.60 0.91
C SER A 78 -7.01 32.65 -0.10
N VAL A 79 -5.80 32.30 0.33
CA VAL A 79 -4.66 32.10 -0.56
C VAL A 79 -4.82 30.75 -1.27
N PRO A 80 -4.73 30.66 -2.60
CA PRO A 80 -4.63 29.38 -3.28
C PRO A 80 -3.33 28.69 -2.82
N LYS A 81 -3.41 27.44 -2.37
CA LYS A 81 -2.26 26.61 -1.98
C LYS A 81 -1.44 26.31 -3.25
N VAL A 82 -0.63 27.28 -3.67
CA VAL A 82 0.46 27.10 -4.61
C VAL A 82 1.48 26.18 -3.95
N GLY A 83 1.97 25.23 -4.75
CA GLY A 83 2.75 24.05 -4.36
C GLY A 83 3.67 24.27 -3.17
N GLY A 84 3.43 23.47 -2.13
CA GLY A 84 4.37 23.33 -1.03
C GLY A 84 5.63 22.63 -1.53
N ASP A 85 6.72 23.38 -1.60
CA ASP A 85 8.06 22.85 -1.38
C ASP A 85 8.14 22.47 0.11
N GLY A 86 7.69 21.26 0.42
CA GLY A 86 7.76 20.67 1.74
C GLY A 86 8.52 19.37 1.64
N GLY A 87 9.73 19.32 2.20
CA GLY A 87 10.68 18.20 2.15
C GLY A 87 10.21 16.90 2.81
N GLY A 88 9.17 16.30 2.26
CA GLY A 88 8.97 14.86 2.15
C GLY A 88 8.92 14.54 0.66
N ASP A 89 9.47 13.42 0.25
CA ASP A 89 9.50 12.97 -1.15
C ASP A 89 8.13 13.21 -1.82
N GLY A 90 8.04 14.19 -2.73
CA GLY A 90 6.82 14.92 -3.14
C GLY A 90 5.80 14.11 -3.98
N ARG A 91 5.73 12.82 -3.73
CA ARG A 91 4.94 11.81 -4.45
C ARG A 91 3.99 11.05 -3.54
N VAL A 92 3.98 11.34 -2.24
CA VAL A 92 3.02 10.76 -1.29
C VAL A 92 1.96 11.78 -0.89
N PHE A 93 0.69 11.42 -1.05
CA PHE A 93 -0.47 12.26 -0.82
C PHE A 93 -1.27 11.71 0.34
N TYR A 94 -1.37 12.50 1.41
CA TYR A 94 -2.11 12.12 2.62
C TYR A 94 -3.47 12.82 2.63
N PRO A 95 -4.61 12.12 2.52
CA PRO A 95 -5.93 12.76 2.51
C PRO A 95 -6.20 13.67 3.71
N LYS A 96 -5.62 13.38 4.88
CA LYS A 96 -5.70 14.26 6.07
C LYS A 96 -5.21 15.68 5.80
N GLU A 97 -4.20 15.86 4.93
CA GLU A 97 -3.64 17.17 4.59
C GLU A 97 -4.56 17.97 3.63
N TYR A 98 -5.55 17.29 3.06
CA TYR A 98 -6.64 17.85 2.27
C TYR A 98 -7.91 18.07 3.11
N GLY A 99 -7.86 17.79 4.41
CA GLY A 99 -8.98 17.97 5.35
C GLY A 99 -9.87 16.75 5.52
N ALA A 100 -9.44 15.55 5.07
CA ALA A 100 -10.17 14.31 5.34
C ALA A 100 -10.11 13.98 6.84
N ASP A 101 -11.18 13.40 7.38
CA ASP A 101 -11.26 12.98 8.77
C ASP A 101 -10.94 11.48 8.90
N PRO A 102 -9.74 11.10 9.39
CA PRO A 102 -9.33 9.70 9.51
C PRO A 102 -10.05 8.96 10.64
N THR A 103 -10.92 9.62 11.41
CA THR A 103 -11.70 8.97 12.48
C THR A 103 -13.00 8.36 11.98
N GLY A 104 -13.46 8.76 10.78
CA GLY A 104 -14.69 8.28 10.17
C GLY A 104 -15.96 8.92 10.73
N ASN A 105 -15.80 9.99 11.52
CA ASN A 105 -16.93 10.72 12.12
C ASN A 105 -17.48 11.81 11.21
N ARG A 106 -16.67 12.29 10.25
CA ARG A 106 -17.03 13.37 9.32
C ARG A 106 -16.82 12.95 7.87
N GLU A 107 -17.65 13.55 7.02
CA GLU A 107 -17.59 13.43 5.55
C GLU A 107 -16.19 13.79 5.02
N SER A 108 -15.61 12.91 4.20
CA SER A 108 -14.24 13.02 3.69
C SER A 108 -14.11 13.00 2.15
N SER A 109 -15.20 12.84 1.39
CA SER A 109 -15.15 12.62 -0.06
C SER A 109 -14.47 13.77 -0.79
N LYS A 110 -14.79 15.04 -0.45
CA LYS A 110 -14.19 16.20 -1.13
C LYS A 110 -12.67 16.27 -0.91
N ALA A 111 -12.21 15.95 0.30
CA ALA A 111 -10.79 15.96 0.63
C ALA A 111 -10.04 14.82 -0.06
N LEU A 112 -10.59 13.61 -0.04
CA LEU A 112 -10.05 12.44 -0.76
C LEU A 112 -9.99 12.71 -2.27
N GLN A 113 -11.04 13.26 -2.85
CA GLN A 113 -11.10 13.62 -4.27
C GLN A 113 -10.05 14.67 -4.64
N SER A 114 -9.75 15.60 -3.73
CA SER A 114 -8.69 16.60 -3.93
C SER A 114 -7.29 15.97 -3.88
N ALA A 115 -7.05 15.06 -2.94
CA ALA A 115 -5.80 14.30 -2.85
C ALA A 115 -5.56 13.48 -4.13
N ILE A 116 -6.60 12.79 -4.63
CA ILE A 116 -6.55 12.07 -5.91
C ILE A 116 -6.27 13.03 -7.07
N GLY A 117 -6.94 14.18 -7.12
CA GLY A 117 -6.72 15.16 -8.18
C GLY A 117 -5.28 15.68 -8.25
N ASP A 118 -4.67 15.98 -7.10
CA ASP A 118 -3.30 16.47 -7.04
C ASP A 118 -2.27 15.35 -7.27
N ALA A 119 -2.55 14.12 -6.85
CA ALA A 119 -1.74 12.93 -7.18
C ALA A 119 -1.58 12.75 -8.70
N PHE A 120 -2.64 12.97 -9.48
CA PHE A 120 -2.62 12.88 -10.94
C PHE A 120 -1.94 14.07 -11.65
N ARG A 121 -1.62 15.15 -10.92
CA ARG A 121 -0.88 16.29 -11.48
C ARG A 121 0.63 16.09 -11.47
N VAL A 122 1.13 15.12 -10.71
CA VAL A 122 2.57 14.80 -10.65
C VAL A 122 3.11 14.60 -12.05
N GLN A 123 4.16 15.34 -12.39
CA GLN A 123 4.68 15.42 -13.75
C GLN A 123 5.67 14.28 -14.04
N SER A 124 5.51 13.70 -15.23
CA SER A 124 6.46 12.81 -15.87
C SER A 124 6.38 13.06 -17.37
N GLN A 125 7.51 12.95 -18.05
CA GLN A 125 7.60 12.99 -19.51
C GLN A 125 7.50 11.58 -20.12
N VAL A 126 7.39 10.55 -19.28
CA VAL A 126 7.30 9.15 -19.68
C VAL A 126 5.84 8.73 -19.75
N GLN A 127 5.55 7.87 -20.71
CA GLN A 127 4.28 7.19 -20.86
C GLN A 127 4.49 5.69 -20.69
N MET A 128 3.58 5.00 -20.02
CA MET A 128 3.63 3.53 -19.92
C MET A 128 2.93 2.88 -21.12
N LEU A 129 1.71 3.32 -21.42
CA LEU A 129 1.00 3.09 -22.67
C LEU A 129 0.87 4.40 -23.45
N ALA A 130 0.72 4.28 -24.77
CA ALA A 130 0.53 5.44 -25.64
C ALA A 130 -0.63 6.32 -25.14
N GLY A 131 -0.35 7.57 -24.80
CA GLY A 131 -1.31 8.54 -24.27
C GLY A 131 -1.58 8.44 -22.77
N LEU A 132 -1.02 7.46 -22.05
CA LEU A 132 -1.12 7.35 -20.59
C LEU A 132 0.17 7.78 -19.93
N LYS A 133 0.07 8.88 -19.18
CA LYS A 133 1.18 9.45 -18.41
C LYS A 133 1.54 8.54 -17.23
N ASP A 134 2.82 8.21 -17.11
CA ASP A 134 3.38 7.55 -15.93
C ASP A 134 3.40 8.55 -14.76
N LEU A 135 2.74 8.25 -13.64
CA LEU A 135 2.77 9.13 -12.47
C LEU A 135 4.07 8.94 -11.66
N GLY A 136 4.86 7.92 -11.97
CA GLY A 136 6.17 7.66 -11.37
C GLY A 136 6.05 7.18 -9.92
N GLY A 137 5.15 6.23 -9.67
CA GLY A 137 4.98 5.59 -8.37
C GLY A 137 4.35 6.50 -7.32
N VAL A 138 3.38 7.33 -7.72
CA VAL A 138 2.67 8.20 -6.76
C VAL A 138 1.89 7.35 -5.77
N VAL A 139 1.95 7.73 -4.51
CA VAL A 139 1.26 7.03 -3.43
C VAL A 139 0.17 7.93 -2.84
N ILE A 140 -1.05 7.42 -2.73
CA ILE A 140 -2.10 7.98 -1.89
C ILE A 140 -2.18 7.11 -0.65
N ASP A 141 -1.70 7.62 0.48
CA ASP A 141 -1.61 6.87 1.72
C ASP A 141 -2.73 7.29 2.68
N LEU A 142 -3.66 6.37 2.94
CA LEU A 142 -4.78 6.56 3.85
C LEU A 142 -4.35 6.49 5.34
N GLN A 143 -3.11 6.08 5.62
CA GLN A 143 -2.46 6.07 6.95
C GLN A 143 -3.22 5.29 8.03
N GLY A 144 -3.89 4.21 7.64
CA GLY A 144 -4.72 3.39 8.52
C GLY A 144 -6.02 4.09 8.98
N GLY A 145 -6.34 5.27 8.44
CA GLY A 145 -7.52 6.03 8.79
C GLY A 145 -8.80 5.35 8.32
N ASN A 146 -9.90 5.63 9.01
CA ASN A 146 -11.25 5.29 8.59
C ASN A 146 -11.91 6.53 8.02
N TYR A 147 -12.26 6.53 6.73
CA TYR A 147 -12.79 7.71 6.06
C TYR A 147 -14.23 7.46 5.62
N LEU A 148 -15.14 8.27 6.14
CA LEU A 148 -16.54 8.24 5.76
C LEU A 148 -16.74 9.02 4.45
N ILE A 149 -17.31 8.38 3.43
CA ILE A 149 -17.56 8.99 2.11
C ILE A 149 -19.04 8.90 1.73
N SER A 150 -19.59 10.00 1.22
CA SER A 150 -20.98 10.06 0.71
C SER A 150 -21.07 10.05 -0.81
N THR A 151 -19.93 10.10 -1.51
CA THR A 151 -19.90 10.07 -2.97
C THR A 151 -18.78 9.16 -3.47
N PRO A 152 -18.94 8.49 -4.62
CA PRO A 152 -17.88 7.70 -5.26
C PRO A 152 -16.59 8.52 -5.45
N LEU A 153 -15.44 7.94 -5.14
CA LEU A 153 -14.14 8.53 -5.49
C LEU A 153 -13.79 8.14 -6.92
N THR A 154 -13.78 9.14 -7.81
CA THR A 154 -13.50 8.92 -9.23
C THR A 154 -12.10 9.40 -9.57
N PHE A 155 -11.37 8.62 -10.36
CA PHE A 155 -10.06 9.07 -10.82
C PHE A 155 -10.23 10.05 -12.00
N PRO A 156 -9.26 10.96 -12.23
CA PRO A 156 -9.39 11.97 -13.29
C PRO A 156 -9.56 11.33 -14.66
N PRO A 157 -10.49 11.82 -15.50
CA PRO A 157 -10.81 11.20 -16.80
C PRO A 157 -9.67 11.30 -17.81
N SER A 158 -8.68 12.18 -17.57
CA SER A 158 -7.42 12.24 -18.31
C SER A 158 -6.61 10.95 -18.23
N GLY A 159 -6.93 10.07 -17.27
CA GLY A 159 -6.20 8.85 -17.04
C GLY A 159 -4.85 9.08 -16.38
N GLY A 160 -4.14 7.98 -16.14
CA GLY A 160 -2.81 7.98 -15.54
C GLY A 160 -2.39 6.56 -15.19
N ALA A 161 -1.08 6.39 -14.98
CA ALA A 161 -0.49 5.09 -14.70
C ALA A 161 0.45 5.11 -13.48
N ASN A 162 0.78 3.93 -12.95
CA ASN A 162 1.78 3.75 -11.88
C ASN A 162 1.46 4.57 -10.62
N LEU A 163 0.33 4.24 -10.01
CA LEU A 163 -0.14 4.84 -8.75
C LEU A 163 -0.53 3.75 -7.76
N LEU A 164 -0.18 3.96 -6.50
CA LEU A 164 -0.54 3.13 -5.37
C LEU A 164 -1.51 3.89 -4.46
N MET A 165 -2.64 3.31 -4.12
CA MET A 165 -3.50 3.76 -3.03
C MET A 165 -3.47 2.71 -1.94
N GLN A 166 -3.14 3.09 -0.70
CA GLN A 166 -2.84 2.11 0.34
C GLN A 166 -3.37 2.43 1.73
N SER A 167 -3.51 1.37 2.55
CA SER A 167 -3.56 1.38 4.02
C SER A 167 -4.70 2.17 4.66
N GLY A 168 -5.89 1.58 4.83
CA GLY A 168 -6.97 2.21 5.62
C GLY A 168 -8.35 1.64 5.35
N THR A 169 -9.39 2.42 5.69
CA THR A 169 -10.79 2.06 5.46
C THR A 169 -11.50 3.16 4.69
N LEU A 170 -12.20 2.78 3.62
CA LEU A 170 -13.20 3.63 2.97
C LEU A 170 -14.58 3.09 3.35
N ARG A 171 -15.37 3.92 4.03
CA ARG A 171 -16.71 3.55 4.50
C ARG A 171 -17.77 4.39 3.82
N ALA A 172 -18.77 3.76 3.21
CA ALA A 172 -19.95 4.46 2.72
C ALA A 172 -20.71 5.10 3.89
N SER A 173 -21.15 6.35 3.70
CA SER A 173 -22.13 6.98 4.58
C SER A 173 -23.55 6.51 4.27
N GLU A 174 -24.48 6.81 5.18
CA GLU A 174 -25.92 6.59 4.98
C GLU A 174 -26.52 7.32 3.76
N THR A 175 -25.81 8.29 3.17
CA THR A 175 -26.25 9.00 1.96
C THR A 175 -25.53 8.53 0.70
N PHE A 176 -24.64 7.54 0.80
CA PHE A 176 -23.93 6.99 -0.35
C PHE A 176 -24.91 6.32 -1.33
N PRO A 177 -24.80 6.54 -2.65
CA PRO A 177 -25.72 5.98 -3.63
C PRO A 177 -25.66 4.44 -3.71
N SER A 178 -26.82 3.79 -3.86
CA SER A 178 -26.94 2.32 -3.90
C SER A 178 -26.54 1.68 -5.24
N ASP A 179 -26.37 2.47 -6.30
CA ASP A 179 -26.07 2.01 -7.66
C ASP A 179 -24.63 2.34 -8.11
N ARG A 180 -23.75 2.66 -7.16
CA ARG A 180 -22.38 3.14 -7.43
C ARG A 180 -21.36 2.36 -6.59
N HIS A 181 -20.08 2.57 -6.87
CA HIS A 181 -18.97 1.91 -6.16
C HIS A 181 -18.17 2.93 -5.36
N LEU A 182 -17.59 2.55 -4.21
CA LEU A 182 -16.76 3.44 -3.40
C LEU A 182 -15.62 4.06 -4.22
N ILE A 183 -14.97 3.25 -5.08
CA ILE A 183 -14.01 3.70 -6.09
C ILE A 183 -14.55 3.41 -7.49
N GLU A 184 -14.40 4.37 -8.39
CA GLU A 184 -14.71 4.17 -9.81
C GLU A 184 -13.54 4.58 -10.70
N LEU A 185 -12.83 3.59 -11.24
CA LEU A 185 -11.88 3.76 -12.33
C LEU A 185 -12.64 3.73 -13.65
N ARG A 186 -13.22 4.88 -14.03
CA ARG A 186 -13.92 5.02 -15.32
C ARG A 186 -13.53 6.31 -16.04
N SER A 187 -13.41 6.22 -17.36
CA SER A 187 -13.37 7.38 -18.25
C SER A 187 -14.27 7.08 -19.45
N PRO A 188 -15.55 7.50 -19.41
CA PRO A 188 -16.53 7.16 -20.45
C PRO A 188 -16.18 7.76 -21.82
N ASN A 189 -15.33 8.79 -21.87
CA ASN A 189 -14.86 9.44 -23.10
C ASN A 189 -13.34 9.37 -23.22
N SER A 190 -12.75 8.20 -22.95
CA SER A 190 -11.30 8.02 -23.06
C SER A 190 -10.82 8.40 -24.45
N THR A 191 -9.91 9.37 -24.52
CA THR A 191 -9.28 9.81 -25.77
C THR A 191 -7.94 9.13 -26.01
N THR A 192 -7.58 8.13 -25.19
CA THR A 192 -6.31 7.42 -25.36
C THR A 192 -6.38 6.51 -26.59
N PRO A 193 -5.31 6.40 -27.39
CA PRO A 193 -5.29 5.52 -28.56
C PRO A 193 -5.63 4.06 -28.24
N SER A 194 -5.32 3.60 -27.02
CA SER A 194 -5.60 2.24 -26.56
C SER A 194 -7.02 2.01 -26.05
N GLY A 195 -7.82 3.06 -25.85
CA GLY A 195 -9.09 2.99 -25.11
C GLY A 195 -8.93 2.78 -23.59
N ILE A 196 -7.74 2.38 -23.13
CA ILE A 196 -7.37 2.24 -21.71
C ILE A 196 -7.15 3.61 -21.08
N SER A 197 -7.70 3.86 -19.89
CA SER A 197 -7.57 5.14 -19.19
C SER A 197 -6.68 5.05 -17.95
N TYR A 198 -6.63 3.88 -17.33
CA TYR A 198 -5.83 3.65 -16.15
C TYR A 198 -4.97 2.42 -16.34
N GLU A 199 -3.72 2.51 -15.91
CA GLU A 199 -2.78 1.42 -16.03
C GLU A 199 -1.93 1.29 -14.77
N ASP A 200 -1.65 0.07 -14.31
CA ASP A 200 -0.72 -0.12 -13.19
C ASP A 200 -1.15 0.62 -11.91
N ILE A 201 -2.46 0.73 -11.70
CA ILE A 201 -3.05 1.24 -10.46
C ILE A 201 -3.10 0.08 -9.47
N THR A 202 -2.56 0.32 -8.26
CA THR A 202 -2.53 -0.65 -7.18
C THR A 202 -3.38 -0.14 -6.02
N PHE A 203 -4.28 -0.98 -5.52
CA PHE A 203 -4.95 -0.83 -4.23
C PHE A 203 -4.38 -1.86 -3.27
N GLU A 204 -3.89 -1.41 -2.11
CA GLU A 204 -3.17 -2.27 -1.16
C GLU A 204 -3.60 -2.04 0.28
N ASP A 205 -3.94 -3.12 1.01
CA ASP A 205 -4.30 -3.06 2.44
C ASP A 205 -5.46 -2.08 2.75
N ILE A 206 -6.48 -2.06 1.89
CA ILE A 206 -7.68 -1.22 2.08
C ILE A 206 -8.89 -2.08 2.44
N LEU A 207 -9.61 -1.66 3.49
CA LEU A 207 -10.94 -2.12 3.83
C LEU A 207 -11.99 -1.28 3.09
N PHE A 208 -12.77 -1.92 2.23
CA PHE A 208 -13.92 -1.33 1.55
C PHE A 208 -15.19 -1.75 2.27
N ASP A 209 -15.76 -0.83 3.04
CA ASP A 209 -16.99 -1.03 3.81
C ASP A 209 -18.14 -0.25 3.18
N SER A 210 -18.87 -0.92 2.28
CA SER A 210 -19.97 -0.32 1.53
C SER A 210 -21.21 -0.06 2.39
N SER A 211 -21.21 -0.41 3.69
CA SER A 211 -22.31 -0.11 4.65
C SER A 211 -23.71 -0.47 4.14
N TYR A 212 -23.80 -1.59 3.42
CA TYR A 212 -24.95 -2.14 2.72
C TYR A 212 -25.48 -1.23 1.58
N ARG A 213 -24.59 -0.46 0.93
CA ARG A 213 -24.90 0.48 -0.15
C ARG A 213 -23.93 0.29 -1.32
N GLY A 214 -24.45 0.10 -2.53
CA GLY A 214 -23.60 0.04 -3.72
C GLY A 214 -22.55 -1.06 -3.67
N GLY A 215 -21.43 -0.85 -4.35
CA GLY A 215 -20.32 -1.79 -4.46
C GLY A 215 -18.98 -1.25 -3.95
N GLY A 216 -17.93 -2.07 -4.02
CA GLY A 216 -16.58 -1.72 -3.57
C GLY A 216 -15.79 -0.91 -4.61
N ILE A 217 -15.25 -1.57 -5.62
CA ILE A 217 -14.48 -0.92 -6.70
C ILE A 217 -15.11 -1.27 -8.05
N SER A 218 -15.27 -0.29 -8.94
CA SER A 218 -15.57 -0.53 -10.36
C SER A 218 -14.35 -0.21 -11.22
N VAL A 219 -13.93 -1.17 -12.04
CA VAL A 219 -12.77 -1.04 -12.94
C VAL A 219 -13.20 -1.16 -14.40
N LEU A 220 -13.18 -0.06 -15.13
CA LEU A 220 -13.54 0.00 -16.55
C LEU A 220 -12.39 0.54 -17.39
N ASN A 221 -12.21 -0.02 -18.59
CA ASN A 221 -11.22 0.44 -19.58
C ASN A 221 -9.83 0.65 -18.95
N SER A 222 -9.33 -0.37 -18.26
CA SER A 222 -8.10 -0.30 -17.46
C SER A 222 -7.21 -1.52 -17.73
N ALA A 223 -5.91 -1.40 -17.49
CA ALA A 223 -4.95 -2.50 -17.66
C ALA A 223 -4.00 -2.64 -16.46
N ARG A 224 -3.51 -3.85 -16.19
CA ARG A 224 -2.51 -4.11 -15.12
C ARG A 224 -2.92 -3.57 -13.74
N ILE A 225 -4.21 -3.64 -13.41
CA ILE A 225 -4.71 -3.21 -12.10
C ILE A 225 -4.39 -4.29 -11.06
N ARG A 226 -3.91 -3.87 -9.90
CA ARG A 226 -3.61 -4.74 -8.77
C ARG A 226 -4.52 -4.38 -7.60
N ILE A 227 -5.18 -5.40 -7.05
CA ILE A 227 -5.97 -5.29 -5.82
C ILE A 227 -5.38 -6.33 -4.88
N SER A 228 -4.56 -5.89 -3.93
CA SER A 228 -3.74 -6.74 -3.07
C SER A 228 -4.14 -6.55 -1.62
N SER A 229 -4.32 -7.64 -0.88
CA SER A 229 -4.63 -7.61 0.56
C SER A 229 -5.80 -6.71 0.96
N CYS A 230 -6.71 -6.42 0.02
CA CYS A 230 -7.91 -5.63 0.28
C CYS A 230 -9.03 -6.54 0.80
N PHE A 231 -9.94 -5.96 1.57
CA PHE A 231 -11.11 -6.67 2.08
C PHE A 231 -12.38 -5.89 1.77
N PHE A 232 -13.42 -6.58 1.29
CA PHE A 232 -14.65 -5.98 0.81
C PHE A 232 -15.82 -6.53 1.62
N LEU A 233 -16.60 -5.66 2.26
CA LEU A 233 -17.76 -6.08 3.03
C LEU A 233 -18.93 -5.09 2.90
N HIS A 234 -20.11 -5.58 3.26
CA HIS A 234 -21.35 -4.82 3.27
C HIS A 234 -21.64 -4.13 1.92
N PHE A 235 -21.34 -4.76 0.78
CA PHE A 235 -21.83 -4.28 -0.51
C PHE A 235 -23.25 -4.79 -0.75
N GLU A 236 -24.06 -3.98 -1.44
CA GLU A 236 -25.38 -4.34 -1.93
C GLU A 236 -25.30 -4.94 -3.34
N THR A 237 -24.34 -4.48 -4.15
CA THR A 237 -24.13 -4.97 -5.52
C THR A 237 -22.95 -5.94 -5.59
N GLU A 238 -21.73 -5.46 -5.84
CA GLU A 238 -20.52 -6.25 -6.05
C GLU A 238 -19.35 -5.68 -5.24
N GLY A 239 -18.45 -6.56 -4.80
CA GLY A 239 -17.19 -6.12 -4.19
C GLY A 239 -16.22 -5.47 -5.19
N ILE A 240 -16.07 -6.10 -6.37
CA ILE A 240 -15.20 -5.68 -7.49
C ILE A 240 -15.92 -5.99 -8.80
#